data_AF-K2NJ90-F1
#
_entry.id   AF-K2NJ90-F1
#
_cell.length_a   1.000
_cell.length_b   1.000
_cell.length_c   1.000
_cell.angle_alpha   90.00
_cell.angle_beta   90.00
_cell.angle_gamma   90.00
#
_symmetry.space_group_name_H-M   'P 1'
#
loop_
_entity.id
_entity.type
_entity.pdbx_description
1 polymer ?
#
loop_
_entity_poly.entity_id
_entity_poly.type
_entity_poly.pdbx_seq_one_letter_code
_entity_poly.pdbx_strand_id
1 'polypeptide(L)'
;MTQAERHETSSSSSLHDVDSVQECFALAPPMVTCLVRHIDRTMAEVTTPPIIERCVVELQSYFQPHIDASRVVENCVPGSKVQLQFGKAMDINAGTSSSLLHLYILAVDQPYSRPRLLSHVVKKWRTLLEGLGQEGSAFVMLYHQDLVDAASFSTKRASGVLGDIHGAKEPDQRKADAAVAALEPYFDELKALHFAPHQMCAYLPNEAPIRIAERLRAVVSERTTRLTAAFDSYQKRQIRSLHASYGSGNYTNGNATLTADGWNLHEWWRRGYELAIHLLQFGSVSEARKVFAKMFSLYYYHSEDYGFMKSRATLVRLGKLPNVFDPRVFLTGSDGCPSVLLDDAEILEGLLFILACEMWCALQLGLRNAAFARYKEFLQVAREKFTEETTSKFTEAWELFFCFAAHSPRCG
;
A
#
# COMPACT_ATOMS: atom_id res chain seq x y z
N MET A 1 -48.30 28.92 -11.85
CA MET A 1 -47.77 28.53 -13.17
C MET A 1 -46.41 29.20 -13.33
N THR A 2 -45.41 28.33 -13.31
CA THR A 2 -43.96 28.45 -13.57
C THR A 2 -43.43 29.69 -14.29
N GLN A 3 -42.44 30.34 -13.66
CA GLN A 3 -41.43 31.16 -14.32
C GLN A 3 -40.06 30.50 -14.14
N ALA A 4 -39.30 30.49 -15.23
CA ALA A 4 -38.16 29.61 -15.51
C ALA A 4 -36.91 29.90 -14.68
N GLU A 5 -36.36 28.87 -14.04
CA GLU A 5 -34.98 28.83 -13.55
C GLU A 5 -34.05 28.43 -14.70
N ARG A 6 -33.17 29.35 -15.10
CA ARG A 6 -31.99 29.04 -15.90
C ARG A 6 -30.94 28.46 -14.96
N HIS A 7 -30.68 27.16 -15.08
CA HIS A 7 -29.46 26.55 -14.59
C HIS A 7 -28.28 27.04 -15.42
N GLU A 8 -27.44 27.89 -14.84
CA GLU A 8 -26.06 28.06 -15.30
C GLU A 8 -25.26 26.82 -14.88
N THR A 9 -25.00 25.98 -15.86
CA THR A 9 -24.05 24.88 -15.80
C THR A 9 -22.63 25.44 -15.76
N SER A 10 -22.04 25.51 -14.57
CA SER A 10 -20.61 25.72 -14.40
C SER A 10 -19.85 24.47 -14.85
N SER A 11 -19.54 24.47 -16.14
CA SER A 11 -18.46 23.68 -16.72
C SER A 11 -17.14 24.15 -16.13
N SER A 12 -16.47 23.30 -15.35
CA SER A 12 -15.08 23.53 -14.95
C SER A 12 -14.23 22.28 -15.20
N SER A 13 -13.51 22.37 -16.31
CA SER A 13 -12.15 21.85 -16.55
C SER A 13 -11.84 20.39 -16.16
N SER A 14 -12.16 19.49 -17.08
CA SER A 14 -11.37 18.28 -17.33
C SER A 14 -10.01 18.67 -17.91
N LEU A 15 -8.96 18.69 -17.08
CA LEU A 15 -7.53 18.65 -17.48
C LEU A 15 -6.65 18.81 -16.21
N HIS A 16 -6.64 17.80 -15.35
CA HIS A 16 -5.55 17.42 -14.41
C HIS A 16 -6.05 16.16 -13.67
N ASP A 17 -6.02 15.03 -14.37
CA ASP A 17 -6.41 13.69 -13.90
C ASP A 17 -5.25 13.03 -13.13
N VAL A 18 -4.52 13.82 -12.34
CA VAL A 18 -3.48 13.31 -11.43
C VAL A 18 -4.14 13.11 -10.08
N ASP A 19 -4.10 11.88 -9.58
CA ASP A 19 -4.74 11.49 -8.32
C ASP A 19 -4.17 12.37 -7.19
N SER A 20 -4.98 13.30 -6.67
CA SER A 20 -4.55 14.31 -5.69
C SER A 20 -3.95 13.67 -4.43
N VAL A 21 -4.33 12.42 -4.14
CA VAL A 21 -3.79 11.57 -3.08
C VAL A 21 -2.34 11.18 -3.36
N GLN A 22 -2.03 10.77 -4.59
CA GLN A 22 -0.70 10.35 -4.99
C GLN A 22 0.31 11.50 -4.92
N GLU A 23 -0.10 12.70 -5.35
CA GLU A 23 0.74 13.91 -5.25
C GLU A 23 0.94 14.37 -3.80
N CYS A 24 -0.11 14.32 -2.97
CA CYS A 24 -0.03 14.81 -1.60
C CYS A 24 0.92 13.98 -0.72
N PHE A 25 0.94 12.66 -0.93
CA PHE A 25 1.71 11.74 -0.09
C PHE A 25 2.92 11.12 -0.79
N ALA A 26 3.24 11.54 -2.02
CA ALA A 26 4.32 10.97 -2.83
C ALA A 26 4.29 9.43 -2.85
N LEU A 27 3.09 8.86 -3.05
CA LEU A 27 2.86 7.42 -2.89
C LEU A 27 3.63 6.63 -3.95
N ALA A 28 4.55 5.78 -3.50
CA ALA A 28 5.19 4.81 -4.38
C ALA A 28 4.13 3.85 -4.95
N PRO A 29 4.09 3.61 -6.27
CA PRO A 29 3.21 2.63 -6.88
C PRO A 29 3.39 1.24 -6.25
N PRO A 30 2.30 0.52 -5.89
CA PRO A 30 2.42 -0.86 -5.43
C PRO A 30 3.07 -1.76 -6.50
N MET A 31 4.06 -2.57 -6.10
CA MET A 31 4.83 -3.41 -7.00
C MET A 31 4.27 -4.84 -7.10
N VAL A 32 4.12 -5.33 -8.33
CA VAL A 32 3.91 -6.73 -8.67
C VAL A 32 5.20 -7.28 -9.27
N THR A 33 5.84 -8.22 -8.59
CA THR A 33 7.10 -8.81 -9.05
C THR A 33 6.82 -10.10 -9.80
N CYS A 34 7.21 -10.15 -11.07
CA CYS A 34 7.12 -11.31 -11.94
C CYS A 34 8.47 -12.05 -11.92
N LEU A 35 8.52 -13.16 -11.20
CA LEU A 35 9.59 -14.14 -11.31
C LEU A 35 9.40 -14.93 -12.61
N VAL A 36 10.36 -14.79 -13.51
CA VAL A 36 10.36 -15.46 -14.82
C VAL A 36 11.58 -16.36 -15.00
N ARG A 37 12.18 -16.79 -13.89
CA ARG A 37 13.32 -17.69 -13.86
C ARG A 37 12.88 -19.08 -14.29
N HIS A 38 13.60 -19.68 -15.24
CA HIS A 38 13.41 -21.08 -15.61
C HIS A 38 14.65 -21.88 -15.22
N ILE A 39 14.42 -23.14 -14.86
CA ILE A 39 15.48 -24.05 -14.43
C ILE A 39 15.39 -25.32 -15.27
N ASP A 40 16.55 -25.81 -15.76
CA ASP A 40 16.62 -27.05 -16.50
C ASP A 40 16.73 -28.30 -15.60
N ARG A 41 16.92 -29.46 -16.24
CA ARG A 41 17.04 -30.75 -15.56
C ARG A 41 18.28 -30.87 -14.66
N THR A 42 19.30 -30.05 -14.90
CA THR A 42 20.55 -30.01 -14.12
C THR A 42 20.50 -29.00 -12.98
N MET A 43 19.33 -28.39 -12.73
CA MET A 43 19.14 -27.28 -11.80
C MET A 43 19.88 -26.00 -12.21
N ALA A 44 20.28 -25.88 -13.48
CA ALA A 44 20.91 -24.69 -14.02
C ALA A 44 19.85 -23.67 -14.48
N GLU A 45 20.16 -22.39 -14.33
CA GLU A 45 19.33 -21.31 -14.88
C GLU A 45 19.36 -21.35 -16.40
N VAL A 46 18.18 -21.28 -17.01
CA VAL A 46 18.03 -21.15 -18.46
C VAL A 46 17.37 -19.84 -18.82
N THR A 47 17.69 -19.36 -20.02
CA THR A 47 17.09 -18.15 -20.59
C THR A 47 15.58 -18.22 -20.52
N THR A 48 14.95 -17.16 -20.01
CA THR A 48 13.49 -17.02 -20.00
C THR A 48 12.98 -17.17 -21.43
N PRO A 49 12.03 -18.10 -21.70
CA PRO A 49 11.42 -18.25 -23.01
C PRO A 49 10.80 -16.92 -23.48
N PRO A 50 11.00 -16.51 -24.75
CA PRO A 50 10.43 -15.26 -25.26
C PRO A 50 8.92 -15.16 -25.09
N ILE A 51 8.22 -16.29 -25.06
CA ILE A 51 6.77 -16.35 -24.86
C ILE A 51 6.37 -15.87 -23.45
N ILE A 52 7.16 -16.18 -22.43
CA ILE A 52 6.91 -15.76 -21.05
C ILE A 52 7.19 -14.28 -20.89
N GLU A 53 8.21 -13.75 -21.58
CA GLU A 53 8.45 -12.30 -21.61
C GLU A 53 7.27 -11.55 -22.22
N ARG A 54 6.71 -12.06 -23.33
CA ARG A 54 5.48 -11.50 -23.92
C ARG A 54 4.31 -11.53 -22.94
N CYS A 55 4.11 -12.63 -22.22
CA CYS A 55 3.05 -12.72 -21.21
C CYS A 55 3.17 -11.63 -20.14
N VAL A 56 4.38 -11.34 -19.65
CA VAL A 56 4.59 -10.27 -18.66
C VAL A 56 4.24 -8.90 -19.25
N VAL A 57 4.66 -8.63 -20.49
CA VAL A 57 4.34 -7.38 -21.20
C VAL A 57 2.83 -7.24 -21.42
N GLU A 58 2.15 -8.31 -21.84
CA GLU A 58 0.71 -8.34 -22.03
C GLU A 58 -0.05 -8.09 -20.71
N LEU A 59 0.36 -8.78 -19.63
CA LEU A 59 -0.19 -8.54 -18.30
C LEU A 59 0.01 -7.09 -17.88
N GLN A 60 1.23 -6.56 -17.99
CA GLN A 60 1.53 -5.17 -17.66
C GLN A 60 0.64 -4.20 -18.44
N SER A 61 0.42 -4.44 -19.74
CA SER A 61 -0.43 -3.60 -20.59
C SER A 61 -1.89 -3.56 -20.13
N TYR A 62 -2.41 -4.64 -19.54
CA TYR A 62 -3.78 -4.69 -19.02
C TYR A 62 -3.97 -3.81 -17.78
N PHE A 63 -2.94 -3.68 -16.95
CA PHE A 63 -2.99 -2.92 -15.70
C PHE A 63 -2.48 -1.48 -15.85
N GLN A 64 -1.96 -1.10 -17.02
CA GLN A 64 -1.44 0.23 -17.31
C GLN A 64 -2.46 1.11 -18.07
N PRO A 65 -2.41 2.45 -17.86
CA PRO A 65 -1.54 3.17 -16.92
C PRO A 65 -2.00 3.05 -15.45
N HIS A 66 -3.26 2.68 -15.23
CA HIS A 66 -3.89 2.52 -13.92
C HIS A 66 -5.09 1.57 -14.00
N ILE A 67 -5.49 1.00 -12.86
CA ILE A 67 -6.77 0.31 -12.69
C ILE A 67 -7.67 1.03 -11.69
N ASP A 68 -8.99 0.83 -11.78
CA ASP A 68 -9.91 1.34 -10.76
C ASP A 68 -9.61 0.68 -9.41
N ALA A 69 -9.46 1.49 -8.36
CA ALA A 69 -9.20 1.00 -7.01
C ALA A 69 -10.29 0.04 -6.50
N SER A 70 -11.54 0.25 -6.97
CA SER A 70 -12.69 -0.60 -6.67
C SER A 70 -12.53 -2.05 -7.11
N ARG A 71 -11.63 -2.33 -8.07
CA ARG A 71 -11.31 -3.70 -8.47
C ARG A 71 -10.52 -4.44 -7.38
N VAL A 72 -9.82 -3.71 -6.51
CA VAL A 72 -8.93 -4.26 -5.48
C VAL A 72 -9.49 -4.07 -4.06
N VAL A 73 -10.18 -2.96 -3.79
CA VAL A 73 -10.70 -2.60 -2.45
C VAL A 73 -12.15 -2.10 -2.55
N GLU A 74 -13.00 -2.51 -1.62
CA GLU A 74 -14.44 -2.16 -1.64
C GLU A 74 -14.72 -0.73 -1.15
N ASN A 75 -13.94 -0.24 -0.19
CA ASN A 75 -14.16 1.05 0.50
C ASN A 75 -13.20 2.15 0.00
N CYS A 76 -13.12 2.34 -1.31
CA CYS A 76 -12.33 3.42 -1.92
C CYS A 76 -13.22 4.61 -2.32
N VAL A 77 -12.64 5.81 -2.41
CA VAL A 77 -13.33 6.98 -2.96
C VAL A 77 -13.67 6.73 -4.44
N PRO A 78 -14.90 7.05 -4.91
CA PRO A 78 -15.27 6.88 -6.31
C PRO A 78 -14.29 7.59 -7.26
N GLY A 79 -13.86 6.88 -8.32
CA GLY A 79 -12.90 7.40 -9.29
C GLY A 79 -11.43 7.26 -8.88
N SER A 80 -11.12 6.71 -7.70
CA SER A 80 -9.72 6.44 -7.29
C SER A 80 -9.05 5.46 -8.23
N LYS A 81 -7.81 5.75 -8.61
CA LYS A 81 -7.04 4.96 -9.57
C LYS A 81 -5.78 4.43 -8.90
N VAL A 82 -5.41 3.19 -9.21
CA VAL A 82 -4.19 2.56 -8.68
C VAL A 82 -3.23 2.33 -9.83
N GLN A 83 -2.05 2.94 -9.73
CA GLN A 83 -0.94 2.65 -10.62
C GLN A 83 -0.15 1.46 -10.07
N LEU A 84 -0.15 0.33 -10.78
CA LEU A 84 0.66 -0.83 -10.43
C LEU A 84 1.98 -0.80 -11.20
N GLN A 85 3.09 -1.07 -10.50
CA GLN A 85 4.39 -1.25 -11.11
C GLN A 85 4.68 -2.74 -11.30
N PHE A 86 4.99 -3.15 -12.52
CA PHE A 86 5.42 -4.52 -12.81
C PHE A 86 6.94 -4.59 -12.86
N GLY A 87 7.54 -5.38 -11.98
CA GLY A 87 8.97 -5.65 -11.93
C GLY A 87 9.28 -7.04 -12.46
N LYS A 88 10.34 -7.18 -13.27
CA LYS A 88 10.86 -8.50 -13.70
C LYS A 88 11.98 -8.93 -12.76
N ALA A 89 11.80 -10.06 -12.08
CA ALA A 89 12.83 -10.68 -11.25
C ALA A 89 13.47 -11.85 -12.01
N MET A 90 14.79 -11.79 -12.19
CA MET A 90 15.58 -12.86 -12.81
C MET A 90 16.15 -13.83 -11.77
N ASP A 91 16.37 -13.36 -10.54
CA ASP A 91 16.81 -14.19 -9.41
C ASP A 91 15.69 -14.32 -8.37
N ILE A 92 15.62 -15.47 -7.71
CA ILE A 92 14.70 -15.77 -6.60
C ILE A 92 15.01 -14.86 -5.40
N ASN A 93 16.27 -14.41 -5.27
CA ASN A 93 16.67 -13.47 -4.23
C ASN A 93 16.46 -11.99 -4.62
N ALA A 94 16.29 -11.69 -5.91
CA ALA A 94 16.13 -10.33 -6.41
C ALA A 94 14.65 -9.98 -6.52
N GLY A 95 14.14 -9.07 -5.67
CA GLY A 95 12.77 -8.54 -5.77
C GLY A 95 11.84 -8.89 -4.61
N THR A 96 12.36 -9.47 -3.53
CA THR A 96 11.54 -9.92 -2.40
C THR A 96 11.28 -8.85 -1.33
N SER A 97 11.95 -7.70 -1.34
CA SER A 97 11.93 -6.78 -0.19
C SER A 97 10.77 -5.78 -0.09
N SER A 98 9.84 -5.69 -1.05
CA SER A 98 8.72 -4.72 -0.93
C SER A 98 7.49 -4.96 -1.83
N SER A 99 7.43 -6.07 -2.57
CA SER A 99 6.33 -6.30 -3.52
C SER A 99 5.01 -6.63 -2.83
N LEU A 100 3.91 -6.14 -3.40
CA LEU A 100 2.56 -6.49 -2.97
C LEU A 100 2.17 -7.89 -3.44
N LEU A 101 2.58 -8.30 -4.63
CA LEU A 101 2.28 -9.62 -5.18
C LEU A 101 3.52 -10.19 -5.86
N HIS A 102 3.81 -11.47 -5.62
CA HIS A 102 4.87 -12.18 -6.33
C HIS A 102 4.24 -13.22 -7.25
N LEU A 103 4.41 -12.98 -8.54
CA LEU A 103 3.92 -13.83 -9.61
C LEU A 103 5.06 -14.71 -10.13
N TYR A 104 4.89 -16.03 -10.12
CA TYR A 104 5.80 -16.96 -10.77
C TYR A 104 5.13 -17.58 -12.00
N ILE A 105 5.65 -17.32 -13.20
CA ILE A 105 5.11 -17.86 -14.46
C ILE A 105 6.01 -19.00 -14.95
N LEU A 106 5.48 -20.21 -15.03
CA LEU A 106 6.21 -21.38 -15.55
C LEU A 106 5.58 -21.89 -16.86
N ALA A 107 6.38 -21.93 -17.92
CA ALA A 107 6.04 -22.61 -19.18
C ALA A 107 6.17 -24.13 -19.03
N VAL A 108 5.05 -24.84 -19.16
CA VAL A 108 4.99 -26.30 -18.96
C VAL A 108 5.21 -27.11 -20.24
N ASP A 109 5.08 -26.45 -21.39
CA ASP A 109 5.23 -27.02 -22.74
C ASP A 109 6.69 -27.02 -23.23
N GLN A 110 7.63 -26.59 -22.39
CA GLN A 110 9.05 -26.57 -22.69
C GLN A 110 9.70 -27.93 -22.43
N PRO A 111 10.71 -28.35 -23.24
CA PRO A 111 11.30 -29.70 -23.17
C PRO A 111 12.03 -30.01 -21.85
N TYR A 112 12.43 -28.96 -21.14
CA TYR A 112 13.07 -29.04 -19.84
C TYR A 112 12.06 -29.01 -18.67
N SER A 113 10.82 -28.58 -18.89
CA SER A 113 9.81 -28.47 -17.83
C SER A 113 9.37 -29.85 -17.35
N ARG A 114 9.36 -30.04 -16.03
CA ARG A 114 8.82 -31.24 -15.37
C ARG A 114 8.26 -30.86 -13.99
N PRO A 115 7.20 -31.54 -13.51
CA PRO A 115 6.60 -31.27 -12.20
C PRO A 115 7.66 -31.18 -11.09
N ARG A 116 8.45 -32.24 -10.83
CA ARG A 116 9.44 -32.25 -9.73
C ARG A 116 10.42 -31.05 -9.70
N LEU A 117 10.73 -30.46 -10.85
CA LEU A 117 11.55 -29.25 -10.92
C LEU A 117 10.77 -28.01 -10.46
N LEU A 118 9.50 -27.87 -10.89
CA LEU A 118 8.58 -26.85 -10.38
C LEU A 118 8.52 -26.90 -8.85
N SER A 119 8.27 -28.08 -8.27
CA SER A 119 8.19 -28.22 -6.81
C SER A 119 9.44 -27.73 -6.09
N HIS A 120 10.63 -28.07 -6.61
CA HIS A 120 11.89 -27.63 -6.01
C HIS A 120 11.99 -26.10 -5.99
N VAL A 121 11.77 -25.47 -7.15
CA VAL A 121 11.92 -24.01 -7.31
C VAL A 121 10.89 -23.27 -6.47
N VAL A 122 9.63 -23.69 -6.56
CA VAL A 122 8.53 -23.05 -5.84
C VAL A 122 8.70 -23.21 -4.33
N LYS A 123 9.18 -24.36 -3.85
CA LYS A 123 9.46 -24.55 -2.42
C LYS A 123 10.54 -23.59 -1.95
N LYS A 124 11.67 -23.48 -2.68
CA LYS A 124 12.75 -22.54 -2.34
C LYS A 124 12.27 -21.09 -2.35
N TRP A 125 11.53 -20.71 -3.38
CA TRP A 125 10.97 -19.37 -3.51
C TRP A 125 9.99 -19.04 -2.39
N ARG A 126 9.09 -19.98 -2.05
CA ARG A 126 8.16 -19.78 -0.93
C ARG A 126 8.89 -19.64 0.40
N THR A 127 9.89 -20.48 0.70
CA THR A 127 10.63 -20.35 1.96
C THR A 127 11.31 -18.98 2.09
N LEU A 128 11.74 -18.38 0.97
CA LEU A 128 12.26 -17.01 0.97
C LEU A 128 11.16 -15.99 1.27
N LEU A 129 9.96 -16.15 0.69
CA LEU A 129 8.81 -15.29 0.99
C LEU A 129 8.36 -15.44 2.45
N GLU A 130 8.29 -16.65 3.00
CA GLU A 130 7.99 -16.92 4.41
C GLU A 130 8.99 -16.23 5.34
N GLY A 131 10.29 -16.28 5.02
CA GLY A 131 11.33 -15.59 5.78
C GLY A 131 11.15 -14.06 5.84
N LEU A 132 10.40 -13.50 4.89
CA LEU A 132 10.06 -12.07 4.81
C LEU A 132 8.62 -11.79 5.27
N GLY A 133 7.92 -12.81 5.78
CA GLY A 133 6.51 -12.75 6.16
C GLY A 133 5.58 -12.51 4.98
N GLN A 134 5.97 -12.84 3.75
CA GLN A 134 5.22 -12.59 2.52
C GLN A 134 4.59 -13.85 1.93
N GLU A 135 4.41 -14.94 2.69
CA GLU A 135 3.85 -16.20 2.15
C GLU A 135 2.46 -16.03 1.52
N GLY A 136 1.67 -15.13 2.11
CA GLY A 136 0.33 -14.77 1.65
C GLY A 136 0.30 -14.02 0.32
N SER A 137 1.44 -13.66 -0.27
CA SER A 137 1.54 -12.89 -1.53
C SER A 137 2.05 -13.69 -2.73
N ALA A 138 2.28 -14.99 -2.57
CA ALA A 138 2.69 -15.86 -3.68
C ALA A 138 1.51 -16.15 -4.64
N PHE A 139 1.80 -16.18 -5.94
CA PHE A 139 0.88 -16.58 -7.01
C PHE A 139 1.61 -17.30 -8.14
N VAL A 140 1.20 -18.52 -8.49
CA VAL A 140 1.85 -19.35 -9.53
C VAL A 140 0.96 -19.47 -10.76
N MET A 141 1.48 -19.14 -11.93
CA MET A 141 0.79 -19.25 -13.19
C MET A 141 1.48 -20.27 -14.10
N LEU A 142 0.73 -21.28 -14.55
CA LEU A 142 1.23 -22.29 -15.47
C LEU A 142 0.85 -21.94 -16.90
N TYR A 143 1.84 -21.85 -17.77
CA TYR A 143 1.68 -21.45 -19.17
C TYR A 143 1.77 -22.67 -20.10
N HIS A 144 0.83 -22.79 -21.03
CA HIS A 144 0.87 -23.76 -22.13
C HIS A 144 0.34 -23.13 -23.42
N GLN A 145 1.11 -23.17 -24.50
CA GLN A 145 0.79 -22.47 -25.76
C GLN A 145 -0.57 -22.88 -26.34
N ASP A 146 -0.87 -24.19 -26.44
CA ASP A 146 -2.15 -24.67 -27.00
C ASP A 146 -3.39 -24.13 -26.26
N LEU A 147 -3.30 -23.91 -24.94
CA LEU A 147 -4.40 -23.29 -24.17
C LEU A 147 -4.54 -21.80 -24.46
N VAL A 148 -3.41 -21.11 -24.59
CA VAL A 148 -3.37 -19.69 -24.93
C VAL A 148 -3.93 -19.44 -26.32
N ASP A 149 -3.59 -20.29 -27.29
CA ASP A 149 -4.10 -20.22 -28.66
C ASP A 149 -5.61 -20.45 -28.69
N ALA A 150 -6.11 -21.46 -27.96
CA ALA A 150 -7.54 -21.76 -27.85
C ALA A 150 -8.33 -20.60 -27.19
N ALA A 151 -7.80 -20.03 -26.10
CA ALA A 151 -8.43 -18.90 -25.41
C ALA A 151 -8.43 -17.62 -26.26
N SER A 152 -7.32 -17.34 -26.94
CA SER A 152 -7.18 -16.17 -27.82
C SER A 152 -8.13 -16.25 -29.01
N PHE A 153 -8.28 -17.44 -29.61
CA PHE A 153 -9.21 -17.67 -30.71
C PHE A 153 -10.67 -17.49 -30.28
N SER A 154 -11.05 -18.09 -29.15
CA SER A 154 -12.42 -17.97 -28.61
C SER A 154 -12.81 -16.52 -28.37
N THR A 155 -11.86 -15.69 -27.95
CA THR A 155 -12.07 -14.26 -27.70
C THR A 155 -12.21 -13.47 -28.98
N LYS A 156 -11.33 -13.73 -29.96
CA LYS A 156 -11.42 -13.11 -31.28
C LYS A 156 -12.77 -13.42 -31.93
N ARG A 157 -13.21 -14.69 -31.85
CA ARG A 157 -14.52 -15.13 -32.34
C ARG A 157 -15.68 -14.42 -31.63
N ALA A 158 -15.62 -14.27 -30.31
CA ALA A 158 -16.65 -13.57 -29.53
C ALA A 158 -16.70 -12.05 -29.80
N SER A 159 -15.55 -11.44 -30.11
CA SER A 159 -15.44 -9.99 -30.36
C SER A 159 -15.94 -9.54 -31.74
N GLY A 160 -16.26 -10.46 -32.65
CA GLY A 160 -16.73 -10.12 -34.00
C GLY A 160 -15.68 -9.43 -34.90
N VAL A 161 -14.43 -9.29 -34.44
CA VAL A 161 -13.30 -8.78 -35.24
C VAL A 161 -12.91 -9.86 -36.25
N LEU A 162 -13.67 -9.94 -37.34
CA LEU A 162 -13.34 -10.69 -38.56
C LEU A 162 -12.17 -9.99 -39.27
N GLY A 163 -10.96 -10.11 -38.74
CA GLY A 163 -9.75 -9.94 -39.53
C GLY A 163 -9.53 -11.21 -40.36
N ASP A 164 -9.82 -11.15 -41.67
CA ASP A 164 -9.51 -12.14 -42.71
C ASP A 164 -9.37 -13.61 -42.25
N ILE A 165 -10.51 -14.28 -42.08
CA ILE A 165 -10.63 -15.72 -41.78
C ILE A 165 -10.34 -16.57 -43.04
N HIS A 166 -9.23 -16.31 -43.73
CA HIS A 166 -8.67 -17.22 -44.73
C HIS A 166 -7.28 -17.75 -44.36
N GLY A 167 -6.72 -17.35 -43.19
CA GLY A 167 -5.40 -17.80 -42.74
C GLY A 167 -5.30 -18.36 -41.31
N ALA A 168 -6.20 -17.99 -40.38
CA ALA A 168 -6.13 -18.45 -39.00
C ALA A 168 -6.84 -19.82 -38.86
N LYS A 169 -6.05 -20.91 -38.76
CA LYS A 169 -6.59 -22.24 -38.47
C LYS A 169 -7.32 -22.23 -37.13
N GLU A 170 -8.53 -22.77 -37.11
CA GLU A 170 -9.25 -23.05 -35.86
C GLU A 170 -8.36 -23.92 -34.95
N PRO A 171 -8.16 -23.54 -33.68
CA PRO A 171 -7.33 -24.30 -32.76
C PRO A 171 -7.93 -25.69 -32.54
N ASP A 172 -7.04 -26.69 -32.49
CA ASP A 172 -7.44 -28.08 -32.31
C ASP A 172 -7.86 -28.30 -30.86
N GLN A 173 -9.16 -28.53 -30.63
CA GLN A 173 -9.71 -28.80 -29.31
C GLN A 173 -9.00 -29.97 -28.61
N ARG A 174 -8.54 -30.98 -29.37
CA ARG A 174 -7.81 -32.12 -28.78
C ARG A 174 -6.47 -31.69 -28.20
N LYS A 175 -5.81 -30.69 -28.79
CA LYS A 175 -4.57 -30.13 -28.24
C LYS A 175 -4.83 -29.32 -26.99
N ALA A 176 -5.92 -28.55 -26.95
CA ALA A 176 -6.33 -27.84 -25.74
C ALA A 176 -6.62 -28.83 -24.60
N ASP A 177 -7.39 -29.89 -24.86
CA ASP A 177 -7.69 -30.93 -23.87
C ASP A 177 -6.42 -31.66 -23.39
N ALA A 178 -5.51 -31.98 -24.31
CA ALA A 178 -4.21 -32.56 -23.97
C ALA A 178 -3.34 -31.61 -23.12
N ALA A 179 -3.39 -30.31 -23.40
CA ALA A 179 -2.69 -29.30 -22.63
C ALA A 179 -3.26 -29.14 -21.21
N VAL A 180 -4.59 -29.21 -21.04
CA VAL A 180 -5.22 -29.27 -19.70
C VAL A 180 -4.72 -30.50 -18.94
N ALA A 181 -4.74 -31.68 -19.57
CA ALA A 181 -4.24 -32.91 -18.96
C ALA A 181 -2.73 -32.82 -18.62
N ALA A 182 -1.94 -32.13 -19.43
CA ALA A 182 -0.51 -31.90 -19.16
C ALA A 182 -0.24 -30.99 -17.95
N LEU A 183 -1.19 -30.11 -17.60
CA LEU A 183 -1.09 -29.22 -16.45
C LEU A 183 -1.43 -29.90 -15.12
N GLU A 184 -2.29 -30.92 -15.14
CA GLU A 184 -2.81 -31.58 -13.92
C GLU A 184 -1.70 -32.04 -12.95
N PRO A 185 -0.61 -32.70 -13.39
CA PRO A 185 0.47 -33.10 -12.49
C PRO A 185 1.18 -31.93 -11.81
N TYR A 186 1.26 -30.77 -12.48
CA TYR A 186 1.87 -29.56 -11.91
C TYR A 186 0.96 -28.94 -10.84
N PHE A 187 -0.35 -28.90 -11.08
CA PHE A 187 -1.30 -28.45 -10.06
C PHE A 187 -1.29 -29.36 -8.83
N ASP A 188 -1.21 -30.68 -9.01
CA ASP A 188 -1.15 -31.62 -7.88
C ASP A 188 0.13 -31.44 -7.05
N GLU A 189 1.27 -31.14 -7.68
CA GLU A 189 2.48 -30.78 -6.97
C GLU A 189 2.36 -29.45 -6.21
N LEU A 190 1.74 -28.43 -6.80
CA LEU A 190 1.46 -27.17 -6.09
C LEU A 190 0.51 -27.37 -4.90
N LYS A 191 -0.53 -28.21 -5.04
CA LYS A 191 -1.41 -28.61 -3.93
C LYS A 191 -0.65 -29.35 -2.84
N ALA A 192 0.25 -30.27 -3.19
CA ALA A 192 1.10 -30.99 -2.24
C ALA A 192 2.05 -30.05 -1.49
N LEU A 193 2.42 -28.92 -2.11
CA LEU A 193 3.12 -27.84 -1.43
C LEU A 193 2.21 -27.00 -0.54
N HIS A 194 0.88 -27.16 -0.53
CA HIS A 194 -0.10 -26.30 0.16
C HIS A 194 -0.36 -24.94 -0.52
N PHE A 195 -0.25 -24.84 -1.85
CA PHE A 195 -0.88 -23.73 -2.56
C PHE A 195 -2.40 -23.89 -2.50
N ALA A 196 -3.10 -22.84 -2.08
CA ALA A 196 -4.56 -22.80 -2.18
C ALA A 196 -4.99 -22.55 -3.64
N PRO A 197 -6.22 -22.92 -4.04
CA PRO A 197 -6.69 -22.74 -5.42
C PRO A 197 -6.63 -21.29 -5.92
N HIS A 198 -6.78 -20.29 -5.04
CA HIS A 198 -6.67 -18.88 -5.41
C HIS A 198 -5.21 -18.39 -5.57
N GLN A 199 -4.22 -19.22 -5.22
CA GLN A 199 -2.79 -18.92 -5.33
C GLN A 199 -2.16 -19.53 -6.58
N MET A 200 -2.94 -20.20 -7.42
CA MET A 200 -2.44 -20.81 -8.65
C MET A 200 -3.49 -20.81 -9.75
N CYS A 201 -3.06 -20.65 -11.01
CA CYS A 201 -3.96 -20.83 -12.15
C CYS A 201 -3.19 -21.20 -13.43
N ALA A 202 -3.93 -21.59 -14.47
CA ALA A 202 -3.38 -21.62 -15.83
C ALA A 202 -3.38 -20.18 -16.38
N TYR A 203 -2.33 -19.84 -17.14
CA TYR A 203 -2.30 -18.59 -17.87
C TYR A 203 -3.26 -18.67 -19.07
N LEU A 204 -4.33 -17.87 -19.02
CA LEU A 204 -5.24 -17.64 -20.13
C LEU A 204 -5.34 -16.12 -20.32
N PRO A 205 -5.09 -15.55 -21.51
CA PRO A 205 -4.96 -14.10 -21.69
C PRO A 205 -6.11 -13.25 -21.12
N ASN A 206 -7.34 -13.76 -21.15
CA ASN A 206 -8.52 -13.01 -20.69
C ASN A 206 -8.87 -13.25 -19.22
N GLU A 207 -8.48 -14.40 -18.66
CA GLU A 207 -8.78 -14.74 -17.27
C GLU A 207 -7.63 -14.37 -16.34
N ALA A 208 -6.39 -14.46 -16.80
CA ALA A 208 -5.19 -14.15 -16.03
C ALA A 208 -5.24 -12.78 -15.36
N PRO A 209 -5.64 -11.68 -16.05
CA PRO A 209 -5.74 -10.39 -15.38
C PRO A 209 -6.84 -10.34 -14.31
N ILE A 210 -7.95 -11.06 -14.53
CA ILE A 210 -9.03 -11.18 -13.53
C ILE A 210 -8.51 -11.91 -12.29
N ARG A 211 -7.81 -13.03 -12.48
CA ARG A 211 -7.20 -13.80 -11.38
C ARG A 211 -6.16 -13.00 -10.61
N ILE A 212 -5.34 -12.20 -11.30
CA ILE A 212 -4.38 -11.30 -10.65
C ILE A 212 -5.12 -10.23 -9.82
N ALA A 213 -6.19 -9.63 -10.35
CA ALA A 213 -6.99 -8.65 -9.60
C ALA A 213 -7.66 -9.26 -8.36
N GLU A 214 -8.25 -10.47 -8.48
CA GLU A 214 -8.79 -11.23 -7.35
C GLU A 214 -7.70 -11.50 -6.29
N ARG A 215 -6.50 -11.87 -6.75
CA ARG A 215 -5.38 -12.14 -5.86
C ARG A 215 -4.89 -10.87 -5.16
N LEU A 216 -4.78 -9.75 -5.89
CA LEU A 216 -4.44 -8.45 -5.33
C LEU A 216 -5.42 -8.06 -4.22
N ARG A 217 -6.72 -8.25 -4.41
CA ARG A 217 -7.75 -8.01 -3.37
C ARG A 217 -7.45 -8.79 -2.08
N ALA A 218 -7.14 -10.08 -2.21
CA ALA A 218 -6.81 -10.92 -1.06
C ALA A 218 -5.53 -10.44 -0.35
N VAL A 219 -4.48 -10.11 -1.11
CA VAL A 219 -3.20 -9.69 -0.51
C VAL A 219 -3.28 -8.31 0.13
N VAL A 220 -4.02 -7.37 -0.47
CA VAL A 220 -4.28 -6.04 0.12
C VAL A 220 -5.06 -6.18 1.43
N SER A 221 -6.07 -7.05 1.47
CA SER A 221 -6.83 -7.33 2.69
C SER A 221 -5.96 -7.94 3.80
N GLU A 222 -5.12 -8.91 3.46
CA GLU A 222 -4.19 -9.53 4.41
C GLU A 222 -3.16 -8.51 4.94
N ARG A 223 -2.56 -7.72 4.04
CA ARG A 223 -1.60 -6.66 4.41
C ARG A 223 -2.24 -5.61 5.30
N THR A 224 -3.46 -5.17 4.98
CA THR A 224 -4.23 -4.22 5.81
C THR A 224 -4.46 -4.79 7.20
N THR A 225 -4.87 -6.06 7.30
CA THR A 225 -5.10 -6.75 8.58
C THR A 225 -3.81 -6.81 9.41
N ARG A 226 -2.69 -7.16 8.77
CA ARG A 226 -1.39 -7.23 9.42
C ARG A 226 -0.89 -5.88 9.92
N LEU A 227 -0.98 -4.83 9.10
CA LEU A 227 -0.59 -3.48 9.47
C LEU A 227 -1.47 -2.94 10.60
N THR A 228 -2.78 -3.21 10.55
CA THR A 228 -3.72 -2.89 11.63
C THR A 228 -3.33 -3.60 12.93
N ALA A 229 -3.04 -4.89 12.86
CA ALA A 229 -2.58 -5.65 14.02
C ALA A 229 -1.24 -5.14 14.57
N ALA A 230 -0.29 -4.76 13.70
CA ALA A 230 0.99 -4.19 14.10
C ALA A 230 0.84 -2.83 14.80
N PHE A 231 -0.07 -1.98 14.30
CA PHE A 231 -0.40 -0.69 14.89
C PHE A 231 -1.11 -0.83 16.25
N ASP A 232 -2.15 -1.68 16.32
CA ASP A 232 -2.95 -1.90 17.53
C ASP A 232 -2.19 -2.68 18.62
N SER A 233 -1.40 -3.68 18.25
CA SER A 233 -0.62 -4.46 19.21
C SER A 233 0.48 -3.63 19.85
N TYR A 234 1.08 -2.69 19.12
CA TYR A 234 2.07 -1.79 19.69
C TYR A 234 1.44 -0.86 20.72
N GLN A 235 0.24 -0.32 20.47
CA GLN A 235 -0.53 0.43 21.47
C GLN A 235 -0.79 -0.39 22.76
N LYS A 236 -1.12 -1.68 22.61
CA LYS A 236 -1.30 -2.57 23.78
C LYS A 236 -0.03 -2.75 24.61
N ARG A 237 1.17 -2.58 24.02
CA ARG A 237 2.45 -2.59 24.78
C ARG A 237 2.55 -1.40 25.73
N GLN A 238 2.09 -0.21 25.34
CA GLN A 238 1.99 0.95 26.22
C GLN A 238 1.20 0.62 27.50
N ILE A 239 0.00 0.05 27.30
CA ILE A 239 -0.91 -0.31 28.40
C ILE A 239 -0.23 -1.32 29.33
N ARG A 240 0.39 -2.37 28.78
CA ARG A 240 1.09 -3.39 29.58
C ARG A 240 2.30 -2.83 30.33
N SER A 241 3.08 -1.94 29.71
CA SER A 241 4.22 -1.28 30.36
C SER A 241 3.77 -0.42 31.54
N LEU A 242 2.67 0.33 31.39
CA LEU A 242 2.10 1.11 32.48
C LEU A 242 1.69 0.19 33.64
N HIS A 243 0.97 -0.91 33.37
CA HIS A 243 0.54 -1.86 34.40
C HIS A 243 1.72 -2.55 35.11
N ALA A 244 2.80 -2.88 34.40
CA ALA A 244 4.01 -3.45 35.00
C ALA A 244 4.74 -2.43 35.90
N SER A 245 4.75 -1.15 35.53
CA SER A 245 5.35 -0.07 36.34
C SER A 245 4.56 0.20 37.63
N TYR A 246 3.24 0.05 37.62
CA TYR A 246 2.42 0.16 38.84
C TYR A 246 2.45 -1.12 39.71
N GLY A 247 2.80 -2.28 39.13
CA GLY A 247 2.89 -3.56 39.84
C GLY A 247 4.28 -3.90 40.41
N SER A 248 5.35 -3.26 39.92
CA SER A 248 6.73 -3.50 40.37
C SER A 248 7.15 -2.51 41.46
N GLY A 249 6.38 -2.48 42.54
CA GLY A 249 6.70 -1.72 43.76
C GLY A 249 7.54 -2.50 44.77
N ASN A 250 8.24 -3.57 44.38
CA ASN A 250 9.07 -4.33 45.32
C ASN A 250 10.33 -4.93 44.65
N TYR A 251 11.48 -4.48 45.17
CA TYR A 251 12.81 -5.08 45.21
C TYR A 251 13.08 -6.28 44.28
N THR A 252 14.02 -6.12 43.36
CA THR A 252 15.28 -6.91 43.37
C THR A 252 16.26 -6.42 42.31
N ASN A 253 17.49 -6.16 42.75
CA ASN A 253 18.66 -5.99 41.90
C ASN A 253 18.89 -7.28 41.10
N GLY A 254 18.87 -7.17 39.77
CA GLY A 254 19.29 -8.22 38.87
C GLY A 254 19.58 -7.61 37.51
N ASN A 255 20.87 -7.57 37.15
CA ASN A 255 21.34 -7.19 35.81
C ASN A 255 20.66 -8.07 34.76
N ALA A 256 19.57 -7.57 34.19
CA ALA A 256 18.99 -8.07 32.96
C ALA A 256 19.23 -7.01 31.89
N THR A 257 20.32 -7.16 31.15
CA THR A 257 20.44 -6.63 29.77
C THR A 257 19.46 -7.37 28.86
N LEU A 258 18.17 -7.26 29.17
CA LEU A 258 17.09 -7.44 28.22
C LEU A 258 16.91 -6.06 27.62
N THR A 259 17.18 -5.91 26.33
CA THR A 259 16.78 -4.75 25.55
C THR A 259 15.28 -4.56 25.76
N ALA A 260 14.90 -3.69 26.69
CA ALA A 260 13.54 -3.25 26.87
C ALA A 260 13.19 -2.49 25.60
N ASP A 261 12.58 -3.20 24.66
CA ASP A 261 11.98 -2.68 23.44
C ASP A 261 10.79 -1.82 23.87
N GLY A 262 11.12 -0.64 24.40
CA GLY A 262 10.24 0.23 25.16
C GLY A 262 9.19 0.87 24.28
N TRP A 263 8.09 1.27 24.90
CA TRP A 263 7.07 2.07 24.24
C TRP A 263 7.66 3.40 23.75
N ASN A 264 7.44 3.73 22.48
CA ASN A 264 7.84 4.99 21.86
C ASN A 264 6.69 5.54 21.00
N LEU A 265 6.31 6.80 21.22
CA LEU A 265 5.22 7.46 20.49
C LEU A 265 5.54 7.61 18.99
N HIS A 266 6.77 7.97 18.62
CA HIS A 266 7.20 8.09 17.23
C HIS A 266 7.13 6.73 16.51
N GLU A 267 7.57 5.64 17.15
CA GLU A 267 7.43 4.29 16.58
C GLU A 267 5.96 3.91 16.35
N TRP A 268 5.09 4.24 17.30
CA TRP A 268 3.67 4.03 17.13
C TRP A 268 3.08 4.87 15.99
N TRP A 269 3.50 6.13 15.86
CA TRP A 269 3.12 7.00 14.76
C TRP A 269 3.62 6.49 13.41
N ARG A 270 4.85 5.98 13.30
CA ARG A 270 5.37 5.38 12.06
C ARG A 270 4.54 4.19 11.62
N ARG A 271 4.15 3.31 12.54
CA ARG A 271 3.25 2.17 12.24
C ARG A 271 1.86 2.62 11.78
N GLY A 272 1.32 3.65 12.42
CA GLY A 272 0.05 4.27 11.99
C GLY A 272 0.17 4.90 10.60
N TYR A 273 1.26 5.59 10.33
CA TYR A 273 1.55 6.17 9.02
C TYR A 273 1.70 5.10 7.94
N GLU A 274 2.42 4.01 8.19
CA GLU A 274 2.54 2.89 7.24
C GLU A 274 1.16 2.31 6.86
N LEU A 275 0.29 2.11 7.86
CA LEU A 275 -1.08 1.67 7.63
C LEU A 275 -1.89 2.70 6.82
N ALA A 276 -1.81 3.98 7.18
CA ALA A 276 -2.55 5.06 6.50
C ALA A 276 -2.11 5.21 5.03
N ILE A 277 -0.81 5.15 4.76
CA ILE A 277 -0.24 5.20 3.41
C ILE A 277 -0.68 4.00 2.59
N HIS A 278 -0.66 2.80 3.17
CA HIS A 278 -1.20 1.62 2.51
C HIS A 278 -2.67 1.81 2.12
N LEU A 279 -3.51 2.35 3.00
CA LEU A 279 -4.92 2.62 2.70
C LEU A 279 -5.10 3.69 1.62
N LEU A 280 -4.28 4.76 1.65
CA LEU A 280 -4.31 5.84 0.67
C LEU A 280 -3.88 5.38 -0.72
N GLN A 281 -2.92 4.46 -0.84
CA GLN A 281 -2.53 3.84 -2.12
C GLN A 281 -3.69 3.19 -2.88
N PHE A 282 -4.75 2.78 -2.17
CA PHE A 282 -5.94 2.18 -2.75
C PHE A 282 -7.19 3.07 -2.62
N GLY A 283 -7.01 4.37 -2.35
CA GLY A 283 -8.10 5.34 -2.26
C GLY A 283 -9.01 5.17 -1.05
N SER A 284 -8.64 4.39 -0.03
CA SER A 284 -9.41 4.22 1.21
C SER A 284 -9.21 5.40 2.19
N VAL A 285 -9.52 6.62 1.70
CA VAL A 285 -9.30 7.89 2.41
C VAL A 285 -10.04 7.96 3.76
N SER A 286 -11.25 7.39 3.84
CA SER A 286 -12.03 7.36 5.08
C SER A 286 -11.34 6.55 6.18
N GLU A 287 -10.78 5.38 5.84
CA GLU A 287 -10.07 4.54 6.79
C GLU A 287 -8.72 5.15 7.18
N ALA A 288 -7.98 5.70 6.22
CA ALA A 288 -6.74 6.42 6.50
C ALA A 288 -6.95 7.60 7.46
N ARG A 289 -8.05 8.36 7.28
CA ARG A 289 -8.45 9.43 8.20
C ARG A 289 -8.64 8.91 9.63
N LYS A 290 -9.28 7.76 9.81
CA LYS A 290 -9.48 7.16 11.16
C LYS A 290 -8.14 6.80 11.81
N VAL A 291 -7.17 6.33 11.02
CA VAL A 291 -5.82 6.03 11.52
C VAL A 291 -5.14 7.31 12.00
N PHE A 292 -5.12 8.38 11.20
CA PHE A 292 -4.57 9.67 11.64
C PHE A 292 -5.30 10.26 12.85
N ALA A 293 -6.63 10.17 12.88
CA ALA A 293 -7.43 10.60 14.02
C ALA A 293 -7.05 9.84 15.29
N LYS A 294 -6.86 8.52 15.19
CA LYS A 294 -6.39 7.69 16.31
C LYS A 294 -4.99 8.13 16.75
N MET A 295 -4.10 8.41 15.81
CA MET A 295 -2.74 8.90 16.07
C MET A 295 -2.73 10.20 16.87
N PHE A 296 -3.56 11.16 16.47
CA PHE A 296 -3.75 12.42 17.18
C PHE A 296 -4.36 12.20 18.56
N SER A 297 -5.44 11.41 18.66
CA SER A 297 -6.15 11.18 19.92
C SER A 297 -5.25 10.56 21.00
N LEU A 298 -4.31 9.68 20.64
CA LEU A 298 -3.40 9.12 21.63
C LEU A 298 -2.51 10.20 22.25
N TYR A 299 -1.96 11.10 21.44
CA TYR A 299 -1.22 12.24 21.97
C TYR A 299 -2.12 13.15 22.79
N TYR A 300 -3.31 13.50 22.28
CA TYR A 300 -4.27 14.38 22.94
C TYR A 300 -4.61 13.90 24.37
N TYR A 301 -4.91 12.62 24.57
CA TYR A 301 -5.29 12.08 25.88
C TYR A 301 -4.11 11.85 26.83
N HIS A 302 -2.88 11.86 26.32
CA HIS A 302 -1.65 11.62 27.09
C HIS A 302 -0.66 12.77 26.92
N SER A 303 -1.15 13.97 26.64
CA SER A 303 -0.30 15.11 26.26
C SER A 303 0.62 15.55 27.41
N GLU A 304 0.27 15.26 28.66
CA GLU A 304 1.12 15.44 29.85
C GLU A 304 2.34 14.51 29.86
N ASP A 305 2.23 13.33 29.26
CA ASP A 305 3.29 12.32 29.27
C ASP A 305 4.38 12.61 28.21
N TYR A 306 4.15 13.59 27.33
CA TYR A 306 5.01 13.90 26.20
C TYR A 306 5.39 15.38 26.18
N GLY A 307 6.69 15.67 26.09
CA GLY A 307 7.14 17.04 25.84
C GLY A 307 6.60 17.56 24.51
N PHE A 308 6.20 18.82 24.46
CA PHE A 308 5.59 19.37 23.25
C PHE A 308 6.63 19.88 22.25
N MET A 309 7.62 20.61 22.76
CA MET A 309 8.70 21.20 21.97
C MET A 309 10.00 21.25 22.78
N LYS A 310 11.15 21.12 22.12
CA LYS A 310 12.47 21.20 22.78
C LYS A 310 13.27 22.42 22.32
N SER A 311 13.03 22.93 21.11
CA SER A 311 13.85 23.92 20.44
C SER A 311 13.06 25.06 19.81
N ARG A 312 13.43 26.30 20.15
CA ARG A 312 12.92 27.52 19.49
C ARG A 312 13.21 27.55 17.98
N ALA A 313 14.29 26.90 17.54
CA ALA A 313 14.66 26.86 16.13
C ALA A 313 13.59 26.16 15.28
N THR A 314 12.88 25.18 15.85
CA THR A 314 11.77 24.50 15.19
C THR A 314 10.62 25.45 14.89
N LEU A 315 10.26 26.33 15.84
CA LEU A 315 9.23 27.35 15.59
C LEU A 315 9.60 28.32 14.49
N VAL A 316 10.86 28.73 14.44
CA VAL A 316 11.35 29.61 13.37
C VAL A 316 11.29 28.89 12.03
N ARG A 317 11.57 27.58 11.99
CA ARG A 317 11.45 26.77 10.77
C ARG A 317 9.98 26.62 10.35
N LEU A 318 9.09 26.23 11.26
CA LEU A 318 7.64 26.13 11.02
C LEU A 318 7.04 27.48 10.60
N GLY A 319 7.52 28.56 11.22
CA GLY A 319 7.30 29.98 10.88
C GLY A 319 7.48 30.36 9.42
N LYS A 320 8.37 29.64 8.72
CA LYS A 320 8.73 29.90 7.32
C LYS A 320 7.96 29.04 6.34
N LEU A 321 7.21 28.04 6.81
CA LEU A 321 6.42 27.18 5.92
C LEU A 321 5.22 27.96 5.37
N PRO A 322 4.90 27.83 4.08
CA PRO A 322 3.79 28.56 3.45
C PRO A 322 2.42 28.11 4.00
N ASN A 323 2.31 26.83 4.36
CA ASN A 323 1.14 26.25 5.01
C ASN A 323 1.57 25.02 5.82
N VAL A 324 1.47 25.08 7.15
CA VAL A 324 1.80 23.95 8.03
C VAL A 324 0.76 22.82 8.01
N PHE A 325 -0.40 23.05 7.42
CA PHE A 325 -1.45 22.05 7.24
C PHE A 325 -1.45 21.40 5.85
N ASP A 326 -0.39 21.62 5.07
CA ASP A 326 -0.14 20.91 3.82
C ASP A 326 0.89 19.80 4.07
N PRO A 327 0.52 18.50 4.01
CA PRO A 327 1.45 17.39 4.26
C PRO A 327 2.72 17.42 3.40
N ARG A 328 2.65 18.02 2.19
CA ARG A 328 3.75 18.07 1.21
C ARG A 328 4.92 18.95 1.64
N VAL A 329 4.73 19.86 2.59
CA VAL A 329 5.80 20.77 3.02
C VAL A 329 6.79 20.10 3.97
N PHE A 330 6.46 18.91 4.46
CA PHE A 330 7.30 18.12 5.34
C PHE A 330 8.20 17.18 4.52
N LEU A 331 9.48 17.11 4.88
CA LEU A 331 10.45 16.31 4.15
C LEU A 331 10.23 14.82 4.38
N THR A 332 10.25 14.04 3.29
CA THR A 332 10.21 12.58 3.32
C THR A 332 11.62 12.03 3.18
N GLY A 333 12.00 11.10 4.06
CA GLY A 333 13.28 10.39 4.01
C GLY A 333 13.37 9.41 2.84
N SER A 334 14.55 8.81 2.65
CA SER A 334 14.81 7.83 1.59
C SER A 334 14.01 6.53 1.74
N ASP A 335 13.49 6.26 2.94
CA ASP A 335 12.64 5.13 3.30
C ASP A 335 11.14 5.40 3.05
N GLY A 336 10.79 6.60 2.58
CA GLY A 336 9.40 7.02 2.39
C GLY A 336 8.72 7.48 3.68
N CYS A 337 9.42 7.49 4.82
CA CYS A 337 8.90 7.98 6.08
C CYS A 337 9.16 9.49 6.24
N PRO A 338 8.17 10.32 6.60
CA PRO A 338 8.37 11.73 6.91
C PRO A 338 9.38 11.89 8.05
N SER A 339 10.34 12.79 7.88
CA SER A 339 11.41 13.02 8.86
C SER A 339 10.86 13.43 10.24
N VAL A 340 9.68 14.04 10.25
CA VAL A 340 8.95 14.48 11.46
C VAL A 340 8.33 13.34 12.28
N LEU A 341 8.36 12.10 11.77
CA LEU A 341 7.91 10.90 12.48
C LEU A 341 9.08 10.03 12.99
N LEU A 342 10.32 10.44 12.73
CA LEU A 342 11.52 9.75 13.23
C LEU A 342 11.74 10.01 14.73
N ASP A 343 12.51 9.16 15.40
CA ASP A 343 12.67 9.20 16.87
C ASP A 343 13.29 10.51 17.39
N ASP A 344 14.10 11.17 16.58
CA ASP A 344 14.77 12.42 16.93
C ASP A 344 13.92 13.68 16.62
N ALA A 345 12.76 13.51 15.98
CA ALA A 345 11.90 14.62 15.60
C ALA A 345 11.22 15.26 16.81
N GLU A 346 10.82 16.52 16.67
CA GLU A 346 9.99 17.15 17.69
C GLU A 346 8.53 16.69 17.60
N ILE A 347 7.93 16.48 18.77
CA ILE A 347 6.55 16.01 18.91
C ILE A 347 5.56 16.96 18.23
N LEU A 348 5.76 18.27 18.37
CA LEU A 348 4.97 19.30 17.68
C LEU A 348 4.98 19.12 16.14
N GLU A 349 6.14 18.84 15.53
CA GLU A 349 6.23 18.68 14.08
C GLU A 349 5.51 17.41 13.61
N GLY A 350 5.71 16.30 14.33
CA GLY A 350 4.98 15.05 14.05
C GLY A 350 3.47 15.23 14.20
N LEU A 351 3.03 15.92 15.26
CA LEU A 351 1.61 16.18 15.51
C LEU A 351 0.99 17.08 14.43
N LEU A 352 1.67 18.15 14.02
CA LEU A 352 1.25 19.03 12.93
C LEU A 352 1.12 18.25 11.62
N PHE A 353 2.07 17.38 11.32
CA PHE A 353 2.01 16.53 10.14
C PHE A 353 0.81 15.56 10.17
N ILE A 354 0.59 14.87 11.30
CA ILE A 354 -0.54 13.94 11.47
C ILE A 354 -1.88 14.67 11.31
N LEU A 355 -1.97 15.85 11.91
CA LEU A 355 -3.11 16.75 11.82
C LEU A 355 -3.37 17.19 10.36
N ALA A 356 -2.32 17.64 9.67
CA ALA A 356 -2.38 18.02 8.25
C ALA A 356 -2.92 16.86 7.41
N CYS A 357 -2.42 15.65 7.63
CA CYS A 357 -2.86 14.44 6.94
C CYS A 357 -4.34 14.12 7.22
N GLU A 358 -4.78 14.17 8.48
CA GLU A 358 -6.19 13.94 8.85
C GLU A 358 -7.12 14.98 8.22
N MET A 359 -6.76 16.26 8.33
CA MET A 359 -7.53 17.37 7.78
C MET A 359 -7.62 17.27 6.26
N TRP A 360 -6.51 16.95 5.59
CA TRP A 360 -6.49 16.74 4.15
C TRP A 360 -7.43 15.61 3.74
N CYS A 361 -7.38 14.45 4.43
CA CYS A 361 -8.30 13.34 4.18
C CYS A 361 -9.76 13.75 4.40
N ALA A 362 -10.06 14.52 5.45
CA ALA A 362 -11.41 15.03 5.72
C ALA A 362 -11.88 15.96 4.59
N LEU A 363 -11.01 16.84 4.09
CA LEU A 363 -11.33 17.77 2.99
C LEU A 363 -11.59 17.03 1.68
N GLN A 364 -10.81 16.00 1.34
CA GLN A 364 -11.07 15.16 0.16
C GLN A 364 -12.42 14.44 0.23
N LEU A 365 -12.89 14.11 1.44
CA LEU A 365 -14.20 13.52 1.66
C LEU A 365 -15.33 14.55 1.74
N GLY A 366 -15.06 15.84 1.53
CA GLY A 366 -16.03 16.93 1.67
C GLY A 366 -16.41 17.25 3.12
N LEU A 367 -15.74 16.67 4.12
CA LEU A 367 -16.03 16.79 5.54
C LEU A 367 -15.38 18.04 6.16
N ARG A 368 -15.69 19.23 5.64
CA ARG A 368 -15.11 20.51 6.09
C ARG A 368 -15.28 20.76 7.58
N ASN A 369 -16.45 20.44 8.14
CA ASN A 369 -16.73 20.61 9.57
C ASN A 369 -15.83 19.72 10.44
N ALA A 370 -15.51 18.50 9.98
CA ALA A 370 -14.62 17.60 10.71
C ALA A 370 -13.17 18.11 10.67
N ALA A 371 -12.69 18.60 9.51
CA ALA A 371 -11.38 19.22 9.40
C ALA A 371 -11.25 20.45 10.33
N PHE A 372 -12.29 21.29 10.38
CA PHE A 372 -12.30 22.48 11.23
C PHE A 372 -12.42 22.16 12.72
N ALA A 373 -13.20 21.14 13.10
CA ALA A 373 -13.26 20.65 14.47
C ALA A 373 -11.89 20.19 14.95
N ARG A 374 -11.18 19.40 14.13
CA ARG A 374 -9.83 18.93 14.47
C ARG A 374 -8.83 20.09 14.60
N TYR A 375 -8.88 21.06 13.69
CA TYR A 375 -8.06 22.27 13.80
C TYR A 375 -8.26 22.99 15.14
N LYS A 376 -9.51 23.13 15.59
CA LYS A 376 -9.83 23.75 16.88
C LYS A 376 -9.30 22.95 18.07
N GLU A 377 -9.43 21.63 18.06
CA GLU A 377 -8.89 20.76 19.10
C GLU A 377 -7.37 20.91 19.22
N PHE A 378 -6.67 20.94 18.09
CA PHE A 378 -5.23 21.19 18.10
C PHE A 378 -4.87 22.58 18.64
N LEU A 379 -5.59 23.63 18.24
CA LEU A 379 -5.36 24.97 18.79
C LEU A 379 -5.54 25.03 20.30
N GLN A 380 -6.52 24.28 20.83
CA GLN A 380 -6.73 24.19 22.27
C GLN A 380 -5.52 23.54 22.96
N VAL A 381 -5.07 22.38 22.49
CA VAL A 381 -3.88 21.69 23.04
C VAL A 381 -2.65 22.57 22.95
N ALA A 382 -2.43 23.22 21.80
CA ALA A 382 -1.27 24.08 21.61
C ALA A 382 -1.28 25.25 22.60
N ARG A 383 -2.45 25.88 22.82
CA ARG A 383 -2.60 26.94 23.82
C ARG A 383 -2.27 26.44 25.21
N GLU A 384 -2.86 25.32 25.63
CA GLU A 384 -2.63 24.70 26.94
C GLU A 384 -1.13 24.44 27.16
N LYS A 385 -0.47 23.76 26.21
CA LYS A 385 0.97 23.45 26.31
C LYS A 385 1.88 24.67 26.28
N PHE A 386 1.59 25.69 25.49
CA PHE A 386 2.38 26.93 25.55
C PHE A 386 2.11 27.74 26.81
N THR A 387 0.91 27.68 27.38
CA THR A 387 0.64 28.34 28.67
C THR A 387 1.34 27.63 29.83
N GLU A 388 1.42 26.30 29.82
CA GLU A 388 2.14 25.51 30.84
C GLU A 388 3.67 25.71 30.75
N GLU A 389 4.22 25.82 29.54
CA GLU A 389 5.64 26.14 29.32
C GLU A 389 6.00 27.60 29.65
N THR A 390 5.02 28.48 29.95
CA THR A 390 5.25 29.91 30.18
C THR A 390 5.52 30.31 31.63
N THR A 391 6.81 30.37 31.95
CA THR A 391 7.42 31.51 32.66
C THR A 391 8.28 32.40 31.74
N SER A 392 8.18 32.26 30.40
CA SER A 392 9.00 33.06 29.46
C SER A 392 8.23 33.60 28.25
N LYS A 393 8.82 34.59 27.55
CA LYS A 393 8.31 35.42 26.43
C LYS A 393 7.88 34.67 25.14
N PHE A 394 7.49 33.41 25.22
CA PHE A 394 7.13 32.56 24.09
C PHE A 394 5.69 32.78 23.58
N THR A 395 4.79 33.28 24.42
CA THR A 395 3.35 33.41 24.15
C THR A 395 3.03 34.39 23.01
N GLU A 396 3.74 35.52 22.93
CA GLU A 396 3.48 36.57 21.92
C GLU A 396 3.82 36.12 20.49
N ALA A 397 4.87 35.31 20.30
CA ALA A 397 5.25 34.79 18.98
C ALA A 397 4.28 33.70 18.48
N TRP A 398 3.64 32.97 19.41
CA TRP A 398 2.73 31.86 19.14
C TRP A 398 1.33 32.30 18.74
N GLU A 399 0.78 33.31 19.41
CA GLU A 399 -0.49 33.91 19.02
C GLU A 399 -0.39 34.54 17.62
N LEU A 400 0.74 35.18 17.31
CA LEU A 400 1.02 35.70 15.97
C LEU A 400 1.13 34.58 14.93
N PHE A 401 1.83 33.48 15.21
CA PHE A 401 2.01 32.37 14.27
C PHE A 401 0.67 31.74 13.80
N PHE A 402 -0.24 31.41 14.72
CA PHE A 402 -1.55 30.87 14.32
C PHE A 402 -2.53 31.92 13.83
N CYS A 403 -2.47 33.17 14.32
CA CYS A 403 -3.26 34.25 13.74
C CYS A 403 -2.85 34.48 12.28
N PHE A 404 -1.56 34.45 11.92
CA PHE A 404 -1.12 34.59 10.53
C PHE A 404 -1.40 33.34 9.68
N ALA A 405 -1.24 32.12 10.21
CA ALA A 405 -1.61 30.90 9.51
C ALA A 405 -3.13 30.80 9.24
N ALA A 406 -3.97 31.33 10.14
CA ALA A 406 -5.42 31.43 9.97
C ALA A 406 -5.89 32.53 8.99
N HIS A 407 -5.03 33.50 8.66
CA HIS A 407 -5.33 34.62 7.76
C HIS A 407 -4.78 34.43 6.33
N SER A 408 -4.37 33.22 5.96
CA SER A 408 -4.16 32.87 4.55
C SER A 408 -5.33 32.05 4.00
N PRO A 409 -6.48 32.68 3.67
CA PRO A 409 -7.53 32.01 2.91
C PRO A 409 -7.06 31.92 1.45
N ARG A 410 -6.23 30.92 1.17
CA ARG A 410 -6.13 30.33 -0.17
C ARG A 410 -6.36 28.83 -0.07
N CYS A 411 -7.50 28.47 0.54
CA CYS A 411 -8.23 27.28 0.12
C CYS A 411 -8.92 27.65 -1.20
N GLY A 412 -8.19 27.47 -2.30
CA GLY A 412 -8.77 27.34 -3.64
C GLY A 412 -9.06 25.88 -3.91
#